data_AF-A0A7V1LHM3-F1
#
_entry.id   AF-A0A7V1LHM3-F1
#
_cell.length_a   1.000
_cell.length_b   1.000
_cell.length_c   1.000
_cell.angle_alpha   90.00
_cell.angle_beta   90.00
_cell.angle_gamma   90.00
#
_symmetry.space_group_name_H-M   'P 1'
#
loop_
_entity.id
_entity.type
_entity.pdbx_description
1 polymer ?
#
loop_
_entity_poly.entity_id
_entity_poly.type
_entity_poly.pdbx_seq_one_letter_code
_entity_poly.pdbx_strand_id
1 'polypeptide(L)'
;MSVDSEKIVKKEKSMVIQKEMIGKLFKDLSTAKETGKKVVYTFVPGNLSELIHAFDMLPVYPEINALQSGMRKKSGGYIKEAENFGHSEDVCTYVKCDVGMMLKGNIGPTGEKIPPPDLLLLSYTGCFTFMKWFESLEDLYPNVEIAMLHTPYQKDGIITKEMTEYMVKQLKDEVIPKMEKVSGKKFDETKLKGILENSVKAENLIVDI
;
A
#
# COMPACT_ATOMS: atom_id res chain seq x y z
N MET A 1 -45.61 1.68 -5.89
CA MET A 1 -44.16 1.94 -5.71
C MET A 1 -43.92 2.19 -4.24
N SER A 2 -43.59 1.14 -3.49
CA SER A 2 -43.27 1.26 -2.07
C SER A 2 -41.88 1.87 -1.93
N VAL A 3 -41.83 3.07 -1.35
CA VAL A 3 -40.59 3.72 -0.90
C VAL A 3 -39.98 2.78 0.13
N ASP A 4 -38.83 2.18 -0.21
CA ASP A 4 -38.01 1.43 0.73
C ASP A 4 -37.71 2.35 1.91
N SER A 5 -38.21 1.99 3.09
CA SER A 5 -37.84 2.66 4.32
C SER A 5 -36.34 2.50 4.50
N GLU A 6 -35.62 3.60 4.67
CA GLU A 6 -34.19 3.57 5.01
C GLU A 6 -34.01 2.74 6.29
N LYS A 7 -33.58 1.49 6.13
CA LYS A 7 -33.17 0.64 7.26
C LYS A 7 -32.06 1.39 7.99
N ILE A 8 -32.34 1.85 9.20
CA ILE A 8 -31.33 2.44 10.08
C ILE A 8 -30.35 1.31 10.45
N VAL A 9 -29.22 1.26 9.73
CA VAL A 9 -28.16 0.28 9.98
C VAL A 9 -27.43 0.69 11.26
N LYS A 10 -27.66 -0.03 12.36
CA LYS A 10 -26.91 0.15 13.60
C LYS A 10 -25.49 -0.40 13.42
N LYS A 11 -24.50 0.50 13.41
CA LYS A 11 -23.09 0.11 13.31
C LYS A 11 -22.53 -0.23 14.68
N GLU A 12 -21.69 -1.26 14.72
CA GLU A 12 -20.90 -1.56 15.92
C GLU A 12 -19.82 -0.50 16.14
N LYS A 13 -19.39 -0.34 17.41
CA LYS A 13 -18.33 0.60 17.77
C LYS A 13 -17.03 0.29 17.00
N SER A 14 -16.70 -1.00 16.83
CA SER A 14 -15.57 -1.48 16.03
C SER A 14 -15.59 -0.96 14.60
N MET A 15 -16.75 -1.04 13.92
CA MET A 15 -16.93 -0.55 12.54
C MET A 15 -16.75 0.97 12.44
N VAL A 16 -17.19 1.72 13.45
CA VAL A 16 -16.99 3.18 13.49
C VAL A 16 -15.51 3.52 13.63
N ILE A 17 -14.82 2.87 14.58
CA ILE A 17 -13.38 3.08 14.81
C ILE A 17 -12.56 2.72 13.56
N GLN A 18 -12.82 1.58 12.93
CA GLN A 18 -12.12 1.19 11.68
C GLN A 18 -12.33 2.22 10.57
N LYS A 19 -13.56 2.73 10.41
CA LYS A 19 -13.86 3.78 9.43
C LYS A 19 -13.08 5.07 9.74
N GLU A 20 -13.00 5.47 11.00
CA GLU A 20 -12.24 6.64 11.45
C GLU A 20 -10.73 6.47 11.20
N MET A 21 -10.16 5.30 11.50
CA MET A 21 -8.75 5.00 11.25
C MET A 21 -8.40 5.09 9.75
N ILE A 22 -9.21 4.47 8.89
CA ILE A 22 -9.03 4.54 7.43
C ILE A 22 -9.20 5.98 6.93
N GLY A 23 -10.25 6.67 7.40
CA GLY A 23 -10.50 8.07 7.05
C GLY A 23 -9.36 8.99 7.46
N LYS A 24 -8.76 8.75 8.63
CA LYS A 24 -7.59 9.49 9.10
C LYS A 24 -6.39 9.30 8.18
N LEU A 25 -6.09 8.07 7.77
CA LEU A 25 -4.98 7.82 6.81
C LEU A 25 -5.17 8.62 5.52
N PHE A 26 -6.37 8.59 4.92
CA PHE A 26 -6.63 9.35 3.69
C PHE A 26 -6.56 10.87 3.89
N LYS A 27 -6.92 11.37 5.07
CA LYS A 27 -6.76 12.79 5.42
C LYS A 27 -5.28 13.16 5.61
N ASP A 28 -4.50 12.28 6.25
CA ASP A 28 -3.06 12.49 6.41
C ASP A 28 -2.37 12.48 5.04
N LEU A 29 -2.80 11.61 4.12
CA LEU A 29 -2.34 11.57 2.74
C LEU A 29 -2.69 12.85 1.96
N SER A 30 -3.94 13.33 2.05
CA SER A 30 -4.35 14.55 1.32
C SER A 30 -3.60 15.81 1.78
N THR A 31 -3.09 15.81 3.01
CA THR A 31 -2.30 16.90 3.61
C THR A 31 -0.80 16.60 3.69
N ALA A 32 -0.32 15.53 3.03
CA ALA A 32 1.08 15.08 3.11
C ALA A 32 2.07 16.18 2.68
N LYS A 33 1.75 16.92 1.60
CA LYS A 33 2.58 18.02 1.11
C LYS A 33 2.67 19.18 2.10
N GLU A 34 1.58 19.51 2.77
CA GLU A 34 1.51 20.60 3.75
C GLU A 34 2.23 20.24 5.05
N THR A 35 2.13 18.98 5.46
CA THR A 35 2.76 18.46 6.68
C THR A 35 4.20 18.01 6.49
N GLY A 36 4.71 18.00 5.25
CA GLY A 36 6.04 17.51 4.90
C GLY A 36 6.20 15.98 5.05
N LYS A 37 5.08 15.25 5.20
CA LYS A 37 5.09 13.79 5.30
C LYS A 37 5.43 13.17 3.94
N LYS A 38 6.36 12.22 3.95
CA LYS A 38 6.74 11.46 2.76
C LYS A 38 5.79 10.29 2.54
N VAL A 39 5.56 9.97 1.27
CA VAL A 39 4.58 8.96 0.84
C VAL A 39 5.29 7.78 0.21
N VAL A 40 4.97 6.57 0.66
CA VAL A 40 5.53 5.32 0.14
C VAL A 40 4.43 4.52 -0.53
N TYR A 41 4.56 4.28 -1.82
CA TYR A 41 3.67 3.36 -2.54
C TYR A 41 4.24 1.95 -2.42
N THR A 42 3.46 1.02 -1.90
CA THR A 42 3.85 -0.38 -1.73
C THR A 42 2.64 -1.30 -1.86
N PHE A 43 2.87 -2.61 -1.83
CA PHE A 43 1.82 -3.61 -1.93
C PHE A 43 1.48 -4.22 -0.58
N VAL A 44 0.25 -4.71 -0.41
CA VAL A 44 -0.25 -5.33 0.82
C VAL A 44 0.53 -6.61 1.20
N PRO A 45 0.78 -7.56 0.27
CA PRO A 45 1.49 -8.78 0.61
C PRO A 45 2.96 -8.52 0.95
N GLY A 46 3.39 -8.91 2.15
CA GLY A 46 4.76 -8.70 2.61
C GLY A 46 5.14 -7.24 2.80
N ASN A 47 4.16 -6.34 2.95
CA ASN A 47 4.41 -4.92 3.18
C ASN A 47 5.32 -4.68 4.40
N LEU A 48 6.01 -3.53 4.41
CA LEU A 48 6.86 -3.10 5.52
C LEU A 48 6.27 -1.88 6.22
N SER A 49 4.97 -1.90 6.53
CA SER A 49 4.26 -0.71 7.06
C SER A 49 4.84 -0.21 8.37
N GLU A 50 5.28 -1.11 9.24
CA GLU A 50 5.95 -0.77 10.50
C GLU A 50 7.24 0.00 10.26
N LEU A 51 8.01 -0.40 9.25
CA LEU A 51 9.22 0.30 8.85
C LEU A 51 8.90 1.67 8.24
N ILE A 52 7.88 1.75 7.37
CA ILE A 52 7.41 3.03 6.80
C ILE A 52 7.01 4.00 7.91
N HIS A 53 6.28 3.54 8.92
CA HIS A 53 5.89 4.33 10.08
C HIS A 53 7.07 4.66 11.01
N ALA A 54 8.07 3.79 11.14
CA ALA A 54 9.29 4.10 11.89
C ALA A 54 10.01 5.32 11.31
N PHE A 55 9.97 5.50 9.99
CA PHE A 55 10.46 6.69 9.29
C PHE A 55 9.48 7.89 9.27
N ASP A 56 8.35 7.79 9.96
CA ASP A 56 7.27 8.79 9.96
C ASP A 56 6.68 9.09 8.58
N MET A 57 6.73 8.11 7.67
CA MET A 57 6.15 8.20 6.33
C MET A 57 4.75 7.59 6.30
N LEU A 58 4.02 7.84 5.21
CA LEU A 58 2.66 7.37 4.99
C LEU A 58 2.63 6.32 3.88
N PRO A 59 2.07 5.12 4.14
CA PRO A 59 1.91 4.12 3.10
C PRO A 59 0.67 4.38 2.24
N VAL A 60 0.78 4.07 0.95
CA VAL A 60 -0.33 3.93 0.02
C VAL A 60 -0.26 2.54 -0.59
N TYR A 61 -1.40 1.86 -0.62
CA TYR A 61 -1.52 0.52 -1.19
C TYR A 61 -2.46 0.58 -2.41
N PRO A 62 -1.91 0.51 -3.64
CA PRO A 62 -2.69 0.51 -4.86
C PRO A 62 -3.82 -0.54 -4.88
N GLU A 63 -3.58 -1.74 -4.32
CA GLU A 63 -4.58 -2.81 -4.21
C GLU A 63 -5.79 -2.41 -3.37
N ILE A 64 -5.54 -1.71 -2.24
CA ILE A 64 -6.62 -1.23 -1.38
C ILE A 64 -7.42 -0.16 -2.12
N ASN A 65 -6.77 0.73 -2.86
CA ASN A 65 -7.47 1.75 -3.65
C ASN A 65 -8.36 1.12 -4.75
N ALA A 66 -7.85 0.10 -5.43
CA ALA A 66 -8.61 -0.65 -6.42
C ALA A 66 -9.81 -1.38 -5.78
N LEU A 67 -9.61 -2.04 -4.64
CA LEU A 67 -10.67 -2.69 -3.86
C LEU A 67 -11.75 -1.69 -3.42
N GLN A 68 -11.35 -0.54 -2.88
CA GLN A 68 -12.28 0.50 -2.45
C GLN A 68 -13.08 1.09 -3.62
N SER A 69 -12.47 1.18 -4.81
CA SER A 69 -13.14 1.57 -6.06
C SER A 69 -14.13 0.50 -6.52
N GLY A 70 -13.77 -0.78 -6.41
CA GLY A 70 -14.68 -1.91 -6.67
C GLY A 70 -15.91 -1.89 -5.77
N MET A 71 -15.71 -1.74 -4.46
CA MET A 71 -16.80 -1.67 -3.48
C MET A 71 -17.76 -0.47 -3.74
N ARG A 72 -17.25 0.61 -4.35
CA ARG A 72 -18.04 1.81 -4.72
C ARG A 72 -18.59 1.76 -6.15
N LYS A 73 -18.43 0.65 -6.87
CA LYS A 73 -18.82 0.49 -8.28
C LYS A 73 -18.19 1.54 -9.21
N LYS A 74 -16.98 2.01 -8.87
CA LYS A 74 -16.20 2.96 -9.67
C LYS A 74 -15.13 2.29 -10.54
N SER A 75 -14.71 1.07 -10.18
CA SER A 75 -13.61 0.36 -10.84
C SER A 75 -13.83 0.15 -12.35
N GLY A 76 -15.07 -0.07 -12.81
CA GLY A 76 -15.35 -0.31 -14.23
C GLY A 76 -14.92 0.85 -15.15
N GLY A 77 -15.10 2.10 -14.70
CA GLY A 77 -14.65 3.27 -15.46
C GLY A 77 -13.12 3.37 -15.52
N TYR A 78 -12.44 3.06 -14.42
CA TYR A 78 -10.98 3.07 -14.36
C TYR A 78 -10.38 1.92 -15.19
N ILE A 79 -10.94 0.71 -15.10
CA ILE A 79 -10.49 -0.43 -15.91
C ILE A 79 -10.55 -0.09 -17.40
N LYS A 80 -11.69 0.46 -17.86
CA LYS A 80 -11.85 0.89 -19.27
C LYS A 80 -10.84 1.96 -19.67
N GLU A 81 -10.49 2.86 -18.76
CA GLU A 81 -9.45 3.87 -19.02
C GLU A 81 -8.08 3.22 -19.24
N ALA A 82 -7.69 2.27 -18.40
CA ALA A 82 -6.42 1.56 -18.55
C ALA A 82 -6.37 0.70 -19.83
N GLU A 83 -7.48 0.09 -20.23
CA GLU A 83 -7.61 -0.66 -21.48
C GLU A 83 -7.47 0.26 -22.70
N ASN A 84 -8.14 1.43 -22.68
CA ASN A 84 -7.96 2.46 -23.71
C ASN A 84 -6.52 2.99 -23.78
N PHE A 85 -5.83 3.00 -22.63
CA PHE A 85 -4.41 3.37 -22.54
C PHE A 85 -3.46 2.28 -23.06
N GLY A 86 -3.96 1.06 -23.32
CA GLY A 86 -3.21 -0.03 -23.95
C GLY A 86 -2.99 -1.26 -23.08
N HIS A 87 -3.56 -1.33 -21.87
CA HIS A 87 -3.49 -2.56 -21.07
C HIS A 87 -4.41 -3.64 -21.68
N SER A 88 -3.90 -4.87 -21.82
CA SER A 88 -4.73 -6.01 -22.24
C SER A 88 -5.86 -6.26 -21.23
N GLU A 89 -7.01 -6.72 -21.73
CA GLU A 89 -8.15 -7.12 -20.90
C GLU A 89 -7.76 -8.24 -19.89
N ASP A 90 -6.77 -9.06 -20.22
CA ASP A 90 -6.26 -10.15 -19.36
C ASP A 90 -5.38 -9.66 -18.19
N VAL A 91 -4.97 -8.39 -18.19
CA VAL A 91 -4.21 -7.83 -17.07
C VAL A 91 -5.09 -7.80 -15.81
N CYS A 92 -4.48 -8.10 -14.65
CA CYS A 92 -5.17 -8.08 -13.36
C CYS A 92 -5.98 -6.78 -13.16
N THR A 93 -7.22 -6.93 -12.70
CA THR A 93 -8.14 -5.80 -12.53
C THR A 93 -7.69 -4.81 -11.45
N TYR A 94 -6.86 -5.23 -10.47
CA TYR A 94 -6.22 -4.28 -9.55
C TYR A 94 -5.28 -3.34 -10.29
N VAL A 95 -4.43 -3.87 -11.17
CA VAL A 95 -3.50 -3.08 -11.98
C VAL A 95 -4.26 -2.10 -12.87
N LYS A 96 -5.23 -2.60 -13.64
CA LYS A 96 -6.04 -1.76 -14.54
C LYS A 96 -6.83 -0.70 -13.78
N CYS A 97 -7.40 -1.05 -12.63
CA CYS A 97 -8.14 -0.09 -11.81
C CYS A 97 -7.22 0.99 -11.23
N ASP A 98 -6.03 0.63 -10.76
CA ASP A 98 -5.07 1.59 -10.21
C ASP A 98 -4.49 2.52 -11.29
N VAL A 99 -4.00 1.97 -12.40
CA VAL A 99 -3.52 2.75 -13.53
C VAL A 99 -4.61 3.68 -14.05
N GLY A 100 -5.83 3.15 -14.25
CA GLY A 100 -6.97 3.95 -14.69
C GLY A 100 -7.37 5.05 -13.69
N MET A 101 -7.30 4.75 -12.39
CA MET A 101 -7.56 5.74 -11.34
C MET A 101 -6.50 6.85 -11.37
N MET A 102 -5.22 6.48 -11.55
CA MET A 102 -4.12 7.43 -11.70
C MET A 102 -4.35 8.34 -12.93
N LEU A 103 -4.65 7.76 -14.09
CA LEU A 103 -4.95 8.50 -15.34
C LEU A 103 -6.15 9.45 -15.19
N LYS A 104 -7.11 9.14 -14.31
CA LYS A 104 -8.26 9.99 -13.98
C LYS A 104 -8.01 10.95 -12.80
N GLY A 105 -6.76 11.22 -12.46
CA GLY A 105 -6.38 12.23 -11.46
C GLY A 105 -6.10 11.68 -10.05
N ASN A 106 -6.06 10.36 -9.89
CA ASN A 106 -5.69 9.65 -8.67
C ASN A 106 -6.55 10.02 -7.44
N ILE A 107 -7.87 10.03 -7.63
CA ILE A 107 -8.83 10.40 -6.58
C ILE A 107 -9.16 9.20 -5.70
N GLY A 108 -8.83 9.30 -4.41
CA GLY A 108 -9.04 8.26 -3.42
C GLY A 108 -10.50 8.06 -3.01
N PRO A 109 -10.77 7.06 -2.17
CA PRO A 109 -12.12 6.69 -1.76
C PRO A 109 -12.85 7.73 -0.90
N THR A 110 -12.12 8.70 -0.33
CA THR A 110 -12.67 9.85 0.41
C THR A 110 -13.03 11.03 -0.50
N GLY A 111 -12.71 10.97 -1.80
CA GLY A 111 -12.90 12.08 -2.74
C GLY A 111 -11.69 13.03 -2.81
N GLU A 112 -10.70 12.84 -1.94
CA GLU A 112 -9.45 13.60 -1.96
C GLU A 112 -8.45 12.99 -2.94
N LYS A 113 -7.56 13.82 -3.48
CA LYS A 113 -6.46 13.36 -4.32
C LYS A 113 -5.42 12.63 -3.47
N ILE A 114 -5.02 11.44 -3.92
CA ILE A 114 -3.89 10.72 -3.31
C ILE A 114 -2.59 11.34 -3.84
N PRO A 115 -1.66 11.75 -2.95
CA PRO A 115 -0.40 12.37 -3.34
C PRO A 115 0.47 11.38 -4.12
N PRO A 116 1.31 11.85 -5.07
CA PRO A 116 2.30 11.00 -5.72
C PRO A 116 3.30 10.44 -4.68
N PRO A 117 3.94 9.29 -4.95
CA PRO A 117 4.95 8.71 -4.06
C PRO A 117 6.24 9.54 -4.03
N ASP A 118 6.89 9.56 -2.86
CA ASP A 118 8.30 9.93 -2.70
C ASP A 118 9.22 8.70 -2.78
N LEU A 119 8.68 7.50 -2.50
CA LEU A 119 9.35 6.21 -2.64
C LEU A 119 8.37 5.19 -3.21
N LEU A 120 8.81 4.47 -4.23
CA LEU A 120 8.19 3.23 -4.66
C LEU A 120 8.92 2.07 -3.95
N LEU A 121 8.19 1.27 -3.18
CA LEU A 121 8.72 0.12 -2.44
C LEU A 121 8.06 -1.18 -2.91
N LEU A 122 8.78 -1.94 -3.73
CA LEU A 122 8.36 -3.26 -4.18
C LEU A 122 8.72 -4.31 -3.12
N SER A 123 7.76 -4.71 -2.30
CA SER A 123 7.89 -5.95 -1.52
C SER A 123 7.45 -7.12 -2.39
N TYR A 124 8.40 -7.75 -3.07
CA TYR A 124 8.15 -8.86 -3.97
C TYR A 124 8.01 -10.15 -3.19
N THR A 125 6.76 -10.43 -2.80
CA THR A 125 6.33 -11.68 -2.17
C THR A 125 5.29 -12.42 -3.01
N GLY A 126 4.75 -11.76 -4.03
CA GLY A 126 3.61 -12.21 -4.82
C GLY A 126 4.00 -12.72 -6.21
N CYS A 127 3.06 -12.59 -7.14
CA CYS A 127 3.21 -13.06 -8.50
C CYS A 127 4.01 -12.07 -9.38
N PHE A 128 4.46 -12.54 -10.54
CA PHE A 128 5.19 -11.74 -11.53
C PHE A 128 4.45 -10.46 -11.96
N THR A 129 3.11 -10.46 -11.90
CA THR A 129 2.29 -9.27 -12.18
C THR A 129 2.64 -8.09 -11.27
N PHE A 130 3.05 -8.32 -10.01
CA PHE A 130 3.44 -7.24 -9.10
C PHE A 130 4.70 -6.53 -9.59
N MET A 131 5.67 -7.28 -10.12
CA MET A 131 6.88 -6.70 -10.71
C MET A 131 6.53 -5.85 -11.94
N LYS A 132 5.72 -6.38 -12.85
CA LYS A 132 5.31 -5.64 -14.06
C LYS A 132 4.44 -4.42 -13.76
N TRP A 133 3.54 -4.53 -12.78
CA TRP A 133 2.77 -3.38 -12.31
C TRP A 133 3.68 -2.31 -11.71
N PHE A 134 4.71 -2.73 -10.96
CA PHE A 134 5.66 -1.80 -10.38
C PHE A 134 6.51 -1.07 -11.43
N GLU A 135 6.93 -1.74 -12.50
CA GLU A 135 7.53 -1.08 -13.67
C GLU A 135 6.58 -0.04 -14.29
N SER A 136 5.28 -0.36 -14.40
CA SER A 136 4.30 0.63 -14.84
C SER A 136 4.19 1.81 -13.87
N LEU A 137 4.30 1.59 -12.56
CA LEU A 137 4.32 2.70 -11.58
C LEU A 137 5.60 3.55 -11.73
N GLU A 138 6.76 2.97 -12.02
CA GLU A 138 7.98 3.71 -12.32
C GLU A 138 7.80 4.60 -13.56
N ASP A 139 7.21 4.10 -14.63
CA ASP A 139 6.90 4.89 -15.84
C ASP A 139 5.93 6.04 -15.55
N LEU A 140 4.94 5.81 -14.69
CA LEU A 140 3.93 6.79 -14.32
C LEU A 140 4.46 7.85 -13.33
N TYR A 141 5.50 7.52 -12.57
CA TYR A 141 6.14 8.38 -11.58
C TYR A 141 7.65 8.47 -11.82
N PRO A 142 8.07 9.15 -12.90
CA PRO A 142 9.47 9.19 -13.29
C PRO A 142 10.32 9.91 -12.24
N ASN A 143 11.52 9.39 -12.00
CA ASN A 143 12.52 9.88 -11.04
C ASN A 143 12.18 9.66 -9.56
N VAL A 144 11.12 8.92 -9.23
CA VAL A 144 10.86 8.51 -7.85
C VAL A 144 11.91 7.47 -7.40
N GLU A 145 12.35 7.55 -6.16
CA GLU A 145 13.29 6.57 -5.60
C GLU A 145 12.62 5.18 -5.57
N ILE A 146 13.38 4.14 -5.90
CA ILE A 146 12.87 2.77 -5.94
C ILE A 146 13.67 1.86 -5.01
N ALA A 147 12.97 1.21 -4.09
CA ALA A 147 13.51 0.11 -3.28
C ALA A 147 12.76 -1.18 -3.59
N MET A 148 13.49 -2.29 -3.59
CA MET A 148 12.92 -3.63 -3.75
C MET A 148 13.36 -4.51 -2.58
N LEU A 149 12.42 -5.26 -2.02
CA LEU A 149 12.67 -6.36 -1.11
C LEU A 149 12.16 -7.64 -1.80
N HIS A 150 13.07 -8.52 -2.18
CA HIS A 150 12.72 -9.78 -2.82
C HIS A 150 12.67 -10.92 -1.79
N THR A 151 11.52 -11.57 -1.65
CA THR A 151 11.38 -12.76 -0.81
C THR A 151 11.71 -14.02 -1.63
N PRO A 152 12.68 -14.85 -1.19
CA PRO A 152 13.02 -16.09 -1.87
C PRO A 152 11.82 -17.04 -2.02
N TYR A 153 11.72 -17.69 -3.19
CA TYR A 153 10.70 -18.70 -3.42
C TYR A 153 10.94 -19.95 -2.55
N GLN A 154 9.99 -20.26 -1.66
CA GLN A 154 10.08 -21.37 -0.72
C GLN A 154 9.35 -22.61 -1.24
N LYS A 155 9.94 -23.31 -2.21
CA LYS A 155 9.33 -24.51 -2.83
C LYS A 155 9.24 -25.72 -1.89
N ASP A 156 10.18 -25.83 -0.93
CA ASP A 156 10.37 -27.05 -0.12
C ASP A 156 9.65 -26.98 1.25
N GLY A 157 8.91 -25.90 1.54
CA GLY A 157 8.25 -25.75 2.84
C GLY A 157 9.18 -25.33 3.99
N ILE A 158 10.48 -25.14 3.72
CA ILE A 158 11.51 -24.93 4.74
C ILE A 158 12.16 -23.56 4.53
N ILE A 159 12.17 -22.76 5.59
CA ILE A 159 12.93 -21.50 5.64
C ILE A 159 14.38 -21.84 6.03
N THR A 160 15.31 -21.53 5.14
CA THR A 160 16.75 -21.74 5.39
C THR A 160 17.40 -20.49 5.98
N LYS A 161 18.56 -20.67 6.62
CA LYS A 161 19.33 -19.56 7.20
C LYS A 161 19.73 -18.55 6.11
N GLU A 162 20.12 -19.06 4.95
CA GLU A 162 20.53 -18.28 3.78
C GLU A 162 19.40 -17.39 3.26
N MET A 163 18.16 -17.90 3.25
CA MET A 163 16.98 -17.12 2.86
C MET A 163 16.75 -15.94 3.83
N THR A 164 16.85 -16.18 5.14
CA THR A 164 16.70 -15.12 6.14
C THR A 164 17.85 -14.11 6.06
N GLU A 165 19.10 -14.57 5.94
CA GLU A 165 20.28 -13.70 5.80
C GLU A 165 20.19 -12.83 4.55
N TYR A 166 19.70 -13.39 3.42
CA TYR A 166 19.45 -12.65 2.19
C TYR A 166 18.40 -11.55 2.37
N MET A 167 17.30 -11.83 3.06
CA MET A 167 16.27 -10.83 3.39
C MET A 167 16.82 -9.72 4.28
N VAL A 168 17.54 -10.08 5.35
CA VAL A 168 18.15 -9.11 6.27
C VAL A 168 19.17 -8.23 5.54
N LYS A 169 19.97 -8.81 4.64
CA LYS A 169 20.93 -8.07 3.83
C LYS A 169 20.24 -7.03 2.94
N GLN A 170 19.18 -7.41 2.22
CA GLN A 170 18.41 -6.46 1.41
C GLN A 170 17.82 -5.32 2.24
N LEU A 171 17.29 -5.62 3.43
CA LEU A 171 16.77 -4.58 4.32
C LEU A 171 17.85 -3.57 4.71
N LYS A 172 19.04 -4.06 5.10
CA LYS A 172 20.16 -3.22 5.57
C LYS A 172 20.85 -2.45 4.46
N ASP A 173 21.05 -3.08 3.31
CA ASP A 173 21.91 -2.56 2.25
C ASP A 173 21.12 -1.75 1.20
N GLU A 174 19.83 -2.06 1.00
CA GLU A 174 19.01 -1.44 -0.05
C GLU A 174 17.82 -0.65 0.51
N VAL A 175 16.96 -1.28 1.31
CA VAL A 175 15.67 -0.68 1.71
C VAL A 175 15.87 0.46 2.70
N ILE A 176 16.54 0.19 3.82
CA ILE A 176 16.75 1.19 4.88
C ILE A 176 17.51 2.42 4.35
N PRO A 177 18.64 2.30 3.62
CA PRO A 177 19.37 3.46 3.12
C PRO A 177 18.53 4.35 2.19
N LYS A 178 17.68 3.76 1.34
CA LYS A 178 16.77 4.51 0.47
C LYS A 178 15.66 5.21 1.25
N MET A 179 15.13 4.54 2.29
CA MET A 179 14.18 5.18 3.20
C MET A 179 14.82 6.32 3.99
N GLU A 180 16.08 6.21 4.42
CA GLU A 180 16.82 7.31 5.04
C GLU A 180 16.99 8.49 4.07
N LYS A 181 17.38 8.21 2.82
CA LYS A 181 17.53 9.22 1.76
C LYS A 181 16.22 9.99 1.51
N VAL A 182 15.10 9.29 1.37
CA VAL A 182 13.79 9.89 1.07
C VAL A 182 13.22 10.64 2.26
N SER A 183 13.30 10.05 3.46
CA SER A 183 12.73 10.63 4.68
C SER A 183 13.57 11.74 5.29
N GLY A 184 14.87 11.78 4.99
CA GLY A 184 15.85 12.65 5.68
C GLY A 184 16.09 12.25 7.14
N LYS A 185 15.64 11.06 7.57
CA LYS A 185 15.77 10.55 8.94
C LYS A 185 16.68 9.35 8.98
N LYS A 186 17.38 9.18 10.10
CA LYS A 186 18.16 7.97 10.37
C LYS A 186 17.27 6.85 10.90
N PHE A 187 17.62 5.62 10.56
CA PHE A 187 16.93 4.44 11.04
C PHE A 187 17.01 4.36 12.57
N ASP A 188 15.83 4.21 13.19
CA ASP A 188 15.68 4.05 14.64
C ASP A 188 15.10 2.67 14.94
N GLU A 189 15.99 1.75 15.32
CA GLU A 189 15.64 0.37 15.68
C GLU A 189 14.73 0.31 16.92
N THR A 190 14.90 1.23 17.88
CA THR A 190 14.09 1.25 19.11
C THR A 190 12.65 1.63 18.77
N LYS A 191 12.48 2.62 17.89
CA LYS A 191 11.16 3.02 17.39
C LYS A 191 10.51 1.89 16.59
N LEU A 192 11.24 1.24 15.69
CA LEU A 192 10.71 0.11 14.93
C LEU A 192 10.27 -1.03 15.87
N LYS A 193 11.09 -1.37 16.87
CA LYS A 193 10.76 -2.40 17.86
C LYS A 193 9.45 -2.09 18.59
N GLY A 194 9.25 -0.86 19.06
CA GLY A 194 8.01 -0.45 19.72
C GLY A 194 6.78 -0.54 18.82
N ILE A 195 6.92 -0.28 17.51
CA ILE A 195 5.84 -0.45 16.54
C ILE A 195 5.54 -1.94 16.32
N LEU A 196 6.56 -2.77 16.12
CA LEU A 196 6.42 -4.22 15.94
C LEU A 196 5.76 -4.90 17.15
N GLU A 197 6.07 -4.46 18.38
CA GLU A 197 5.40 -4.95 19.59
C GLU A 197 3.88 -4.69 19.56
N ASN A 198 3.43 -3.59 18.94
CA ASN A 198 2.00 -3.32 18.76
C ASN A 198 1.39 -4.15 17.61
N SER A 199 2.13 -4.38 16.53
CA SER A 199 1.68 -5.28 15.45
C SER A 199 1.46 -6.70 15.96
N VAL A 200 2.37 -7.24 16.77
CA VAL A 200 2.21 -8.57 17.40
C VAL A 200 0.98 -8.61 18.30
N LYS A 201 0.75 -7.57 19.12
CA LYS A 201 -0.45 -7.49 19.95
C LYS A 201 -1.72 -7.48 19.09
N ALA A 202 -1.73 -6.73 18.00
CA ALA A 202 -2.87 -6.66 17.09
C ALA A 202 -3.13 -8.00 16.39
N GLU A 203 -2.09 -8.68 15.93
CA GLU A 203 -2.19 -10.02 15.32
C GLU A 203 -2.75 -11.05 16.30
N ASN A 204 -2.21 -11.12 17.52
CA ASN A 204 -2.72 -12.05 18.55
C ASN A 204 -4.21 -11.82 18.81
N LEU A 205 -4.64 -10.55 18.93
CA LEU A 205 -6.06 -10.21 19.12
C LEU A 205 -6.94 -10.63 17.93
N ILE A 206 -6.40 -10.73 16.71
CA ILE A 206 -7.16 -11.18 15.53
C ILE A 206 -7.27 -12.72 15.53
N VAL A 207 -6.20 -13.41 15.89
CA VAL A 207 -6.16 -14.88 15.91
C VAL A 207 -6.97 -15.47 17.07
N ASP A 208 -7.12 -14.74 18.17
CA ASP A 208 -7.86 -15.17 19.35
C ASP A 208 -9.40 -14.98 19.25
N ILE A 209 -9.91 -14.35 18.18
CA ILE A 209 -11.36 -14.12 17.92
C ILE A 209 -11.96 -15.26 17.10
#